data_AF-A0A2M8PNZ9-F1
#
_entry.id   AF-A0A2M8PNZ9-F1
#
_cell.length_a   1.000
_cell.length_b   1.000
_cell.length_c   1.000
_cell.angle_alpha   90.00
_cell.angle_beta   90.00
_cell.angle_gamma   90.00
#
_symmetry.space_group_name_H-M   'P 1'
#
loop_
_entity.id
_entity.type
_entity.pdbx_description
1 polymer ?
#
loop_
_entity_poly.entity_id
_entity_poly.type
_entity_poly.pdbx_seq_one_letter_code
_entity_poly.pdbx_strand_id
1 'polypeptide(L)'
;RGGIHIVVNKKDPDLLEHVQNVLREVWGEDRVVTVEDRQGCWVASLTGYYIPRFFEANGFAKPRGNNGEGSAGTFIPTKVLQAGREAVIAFLRGLFEADGSISRGTVTLVSTSRQIIQQTQIALLGLGIVATTRTMPDSEERFGTRPRYELRILNRRETAKFVEIIGFISERKRAKAQDLGSMSDRGDSIAVPELLHEFYAESQGLKNDVRQRIIGLVSNGALTQQFVKEMVNEHPTLADTRLAEIVTMDVYVDAIEHIEDDVCHTYDISVPDNKTYIANGFVSHNTTGTMMNTSTGIEPFFSWVYYRKSRLGLHEERAPIAQEWFDAHPGE
;
A
#
# COMPACT_ATOMS: atom_id res chain seq x y z
N ARG A 1 30.53 -15.04 -16.54
CA ARG A 1 30.70 -13.57 -16.61
C ARG A 1 29.45 -12.96 -15.99
N GLY A 2 29.59 -12.01 -15.04
CA GLY A 2 28.43 -11.37 -14.41
C GLY A 2 27.68 -10.46 -15.39
N GLY A 3 26.40 -10.20 -15.12
CA GLY A 3 25.54 -9.37 -15.98
C GLY A 3 24.08 -9.41 -15.53
N ILE A 4 23.20 -8.89 -16.40
CA ILE A 4 21.75 -9.05 -16.29
C ILE A 4 21.31 -10.11 -17.31
N HIS A 5 20.40 -10.98 -16.88
CA HIS A 5 19.71 -11.94 -17.73
C HIS A 5 18.21 -11.79 -17.47
N ILE A 6 17.44 -11.48 -18.52
CA ILE A 6 15.99 -11.32 -18.45
C ILE A 6 15.36 -12.39 -19.35
N VAL A 7 14.46 -13.17 -18.76
CA VAL A 7 13.73 -14.24 -19.46
C VAL A 7 12.41 -13.67 -19.95
N VAL A 8 12.15 -13.80 -21.24
CA VAL A 8 10.93 -13.30 -21.90
C VAL A 8 10.20 -14.46 -22.55
N ASN A 9 8.89 -14.53 -22.38
CA ASN A 9 8.08 -15.58 -23.01
C ASN A 9 8.03 -15.38 -24.53
N LYS A 10 8.13 -16.45 -25.33
CA LYS A 10 8.05 -16.34 -26.80
C LYS A 10 6.72 -15.81 -27.32
N LYS A 11 5.68 -15.81 -26.49
CA LYS A 11 4.37 -15.22 -26.81
C LYS A 11 4.36 -13.70 -26.78
N ASP A 12 5.43 -13.07 -26.28
CA ASP A 12 5.54 -11.62 -26.05
C ASP A 12 6.81 -11.06 -26.76
N PRO A 13 6.87 -11.08 -28.11
CA PRO A 13 8.04 -10.58 -28.86
C PRO A 13 8.28 -9.08 -28.72
N ASP A 14 7.22 -8.30 -28.57
CA ASP A 14 7.27 -6.86 -28.31
C ASP A 14 7.92 -6.55 -26.95
N LEU A 15 7.69 -7.40 -25.95
CA LEU A 15 8.35 -7.30 -24.65
C LEU A 15 9.87 -7.57 -24.76
N LEU A 16 10.29 -8.50 -25.63
CA LEU A 16 11.72 -8.73 -25.86
C LEU A 16 12.38 -7.49 -26.46
N GLU A 17 11.76 -6.88 -27.46
CA GLU A 17 12.25 -5.64 -28.07
C GLU A 17 12.34 -4.51 -27.04
N HIS A 18 11.28 -4.32 -26.24
CA HIS A 18 11.27 -3.35 -25.15
C HIS A 18 12.44 -3.58 -24.17
N VAL A 19 12.65 -4.82 -23.72
CA VAL A 19 13.75 -5.18 -22.83
C VAL A 19 15.11 -4.87 -23.45
N GLN A 20 15.32 -5.19 -24.73
CA GLN A 20 16.58 -4.88 -25.41
C GLN A 20 16.82 -3.38 -25.48
N ASN A 21 15.78 -2.58 -25.75
CA ASN A 21 15.89 -1.13 -25.83
C ASN A 21 16.20 -0.52 -24.47
N VAL A 22 15.50 -0.91 -23.40
CA VAL A 22 15.77 -0.43 -22.03
C VAL A 22 17.20 -0.79 -21.59
N LEU A 23 17.67 -2.01 -21.89
CA LEU A 23 19.04 -2.41 -21.56
C LEU A 23 20.09 -1.54 -22.26
N ARG A 24 19.86 -1.15 -23.52
CA ARG A 24 20.75 -0.25 -24.27
C ARG A 24 20.67 1.18 -23.74
N GLU A 25 19.47 1.70 -23.51
CA GLU A 25 19.27 3.05 -22.99
C GLU A 25 19.96 3.26 -21.63
N VAL A 26 19.83 2.30 -20.72
CA VAL A 26 20.37 2.41 -19.37
C VAL A 26 21.88 2.15 -19.31
N TRP A 27 22.40 1.20 -20.10
CA TRP A 27 23.78 0.73 -19.96
C TRP A 27 24.71 1.14 -21.10
N GLY A 28 24.20 1.79 -22.15
CA GLY A 28 24.93 2.26 -23.32
C GLY A 28 24.36 1.71 -24.63
N GLU A 29 24.09 2.60 -25.59
CA GLU A 29 23.47 2.25 -26.87
C GLU A 29 24.33 1.35 -27.76
N ASP A 30 25.66 1.45 -27.61
CA ASP A 30 26.66 0.65 -28.30
C ASP A 30 26.78 -0.78 -27.75
N ARG A 31 26.09 -1.08 -26.63
CA ARG A 31 26.23 -2.37 -25.96
C ARG A 31 25.42 -3.46 -26.63
N VAL A 32 26.08 -4.60 -26.83
CA VAL A 32 25.47 -5.80 -27.41
C VAL A 32 24.64 -6.54 -26.37
N VAL A 33 23.31 -6.54 -26.56
CA VAL A 33 22.37 -7.41 -25.85
C VAL A 33 22.21 -8.70 -26.64
N THR A 34 22.75 -9.80 -26.13
CA THR A 34 22.64 -11.12 -26.76
C THR A 34 21.31 -11.76 -26.41
N VAL A 35 20.66 -12.42 -27.37
CA VAL A 35 19.42 -13.16 -27.15
C VAL A 35 19.68 -14.65 -27.37
N GLU A 36 19.46 -15.46 -26.34
CA GLU A 36 19.49 -16.91 -26.44
C GLU A 36 18.07 -17.45 -26.65
N ASP A 37 17.88 -18.27 -27.67
CA ASP A 37 16.62 -18.96 -27.92
C ASP A 37 16.57 -20.28 -27.13
N ARG A 38 15.56 -20.42 -26.27
CA ARG A 38 15.29 -21.63 -25.49
C ARG A 38 13.87 -22.14 -25.74
N GLN A 39 13.58 -23.34 -25.25
CA GLN A 39 12.23 -23.89 -25.34
C GLN A 39 11.24 -23.00 -24.58
N GLY A 40 10.31 -22.37 -25.31
CA GLY A 40 9.23 -21.54 -24.75
C GLY A 40 9.61 -20.11 -24.33
N CYS A 41 10.90 -19.74 -24.32
CA CYS A 41 11.34 -18.40 -23.92
C CYS A 41 12.60 -17.93 -24.68
N TRP A 42 12.84 -16.63 -24.63
CA TRP A 42 14.11 -16.00 -24.98
C TRP A 42 14.81 -15.50 -23.72
N VAL A 43 16.14 -15.52 -23.72
CA VAL A 43 16.95 -14.94 -22.63
C VAL A 43 17.76 -13.77 -23.19
N ALA A 44 17.29 -12.55 -22.91
CA ALA A 44 18.03 -11.33 -23.21
C ALA A 44 19.12 -11.12 -22.16
N SER A 45 20.37 -11.06 -22.59
CA SER A 45 21.53 -11.02 -21.70
C SER A 45 22.43 -9.84 -22.04
N LEU A 46 22.77 -9.07 -21.01
CA LEU A 46 23.77 -8.02 -21.08
C LEU A 46 24.87 -8.33 -20.08
N THR A 47 26.03 -8.78 -20.57
CA THR A 47 27.18 -9.09 -19.72
C THR A 47 27.90 -7.82 -19.33
N GLY A 48 28.39 -7.71 -18.09
CA GLY A 48 29.11 -6.53 -17.65
C GLY A 48 29.61 -6.66 -16.21
N TYR A 49 30.87 -6.30 -15.98
CA TYR A 49 31.51 -6.43 -14.66
C TYR A 49 30.89 -5.50 -13.61
N TYR A 50 30.52 -4.28 -14.01
CA TYR A 50 29.94 -3.28 -13.12
C TYR A 50 28.44 -3.44 -12.90
N ILE A 51 27.75 -4.19 -13.76
CA ILE A 51 26.30 -4.34 -13.71
C ILE A 51 25.86 -4.97 -12.37
N PRO A 52 26.29 -6.19 -11.97
CA PRO A 52 25.87 -6.75 -10.69
C PRO A 52 26.26 -5.89 -9.49
N ARG A 53 27.44 -5.25 -9.55
CA ARG A 53 27.93 -4.36 -8.49
C ARG A 53 27.07 -3.14 -8.30
N PHE A 54 26.52 -2.59 -9.39
CA PHE A 54 25.56 -1.52 -9.30
C PHE A 54 24.32 -1.94 -8.51
N PHE A 55 23.74 -3.11 -8.80
CA PHE A 55 22.58 -3.59 -8.03
C PHE A 55 22.93 -3.81 -6.55
N GLU A 56 24.10 -4.40 -6.27
CA GLU A 56 24.57 -4.61 -4.89
C GLU A 56 24.77 -3.28 -4.15
N ALA A 57 25.54 -2.35 -4.73
CA ALA A 57 25.83 -1.04 -4.13
C ALA A 57 24.58 -0.16 -3.95
N ASN A 58 23.52 -0.43 -4.70
CA ASN A 58 22.26 0.29 -4.60
C ASN A 58 21.22 -0.42 -3.72
N GLY A 59 21.54 -1.58 -3.14
CA GLY A 59 20.63 -2.32 -2.26
C GLY A 59 19.50 -3.05 -3.01
N PHE A 60 19.74 -3.47 -4.25
CA PHE A 60 18.76 -4.15 -5.10
C PHE A 60 19.01 -5.68 -5.11
N ALA A 61 20.12 -6.11 -4.53
CA ALA A 61 20.48 -7.52 -4.46
C ALA A 61 19.56 -8.27 -3.48
N LYS A 62 18.99 -9.38 -3.97
CA LYS A 62 18.21 -10.30 -3.16
C LYS A 62 19.14 -11.18 -2.30
N PRO A 63 18.65 -11.76 -1.19
CA PRO A 63 19.36 -12.80 -0.47
C PRO A 63 19.78 -13.93 -1.41
N ARG A 64 20.99 -14.45 -1.23
CA ARG A 64 21.51 -15.57 -2.02
C ARG A 64 21.18 -16.90 -1.35
N GLY A 65 20.94 -17.92 -2.14
CA GLY A 65 20.76 -19.29 -1.68
C GLY A 65 20.23 -20.21 -2.78
N ASN A 66 20.42 -21.51 -2.58
CA ASN A 66 20.10 -22.54 -3.58
C ASN A 66 18.72 -23.19 -3.35
N ASN A 67 18.06 -22.85 -2.24
CA ASN A 67 16.77 -23.41 -1.88
C ASN A 67 15.66 -22.38 -2.05
N GLY A 68 15.82 -21.36 -2.90
CA GLY A 68 14.80 -20.34 -3.18
C GLY A 68 14.77 -19.16 -2.20
N GLU A 69 15.83 -18.95 -1.43
CA GLU A 69 15.99 -17.82 -0.50
C GLU A 69 15.87 -16.48 -1.23
N GLY A 70 16.37 -16.38 -2.47
CA GLY A 70 16.21 -15.16 -3.28
C GLY A 70 14.75 -14.85 -3.63
N SER A 71 13.94 -15.87 -3.95
CA SER A 71 12.51 -15.68 -4.22
C SER A 71 11.76 -15.30 -2.96
N ALA A 72 12.01 -16.00 -1.85
CA ALA A 72 11.38 -15.74 -0.56
C ALA A 72 11.80 -14.40 0.06
N GLY A 73 13.01 -13.92 -0.24
CA GLY A 73 13.55 -12.64 0.21
C GLY A 73 13.47 -11.53 -0.83
N THR A 74 12.54 -11.61 -1.79
CA THR A 74 12.30 -10.52 -2.75
C THR A 74 11.62 -9.34 -2.06
N PHE A 75 12.01 -8.11 -2.41
CA PHE A 75 11.50 -6.86 -1.84
C PHE A 75 11.54 -5.73 -2.88
N ILE A 76 10.80 -4.63 -2.64
CA ILE A 76 10.94 -3.36 -3.37
C ILE A 76 12.13 -2.60 -2.76
N PRO A 77 13.19 -2.30 -3.53
CA PRO A 77 14.34 -1.57 -2.99
C PRO A 77 13.96 -0.19 -2.47
N THR A 78 14.51 0.22 -1.32
CA THR A 78 14.23 1.52 -0.71
C THR A 78 14.49 2.69 -1.67
N LYS A 79 15.52 2.60 -2.52
CA LYS A 79 15.78 3.65 -3.51
C LYS A 79 14.66 3.81 -4.55
N VAL A 80 13.93 2.74 -4.89
CA VAL A 80 12.76 2.82 -5.76
C VAL A 80 11.65 3.60 -5.06
N LEU A 81 11.39 3.28 -3.79
CA LEU A 81 10.38 3.96 -2.97
C LEU A 81 10.71 5.45 -2.76
N GLN A 82 11.99 5.79 -2.62
CA GLN A 82 12.47 7.17 -2.45
C GLN A 82 12.59 7.96 -3.75
N ALA A 83 12.60 7.29 -4.91
CA ALA A 83 12.74 7.95 -6.22
C ALA A 83 11.45 8.61 -6.72
N GLY A 84 10.36 8.55 -5.94
CA GLY A 84 9.10 9.22 -6.23
C GLY A 84 8.12 8.38 -7.05
N ARG A 85 6.96 8.98 -7.33
CA ARG A 85 5.77 8.30 -7.89
C ARG A 85 6.07 7.56 -9.19
N GLU A 86 6.75 8.20 -10.13
CA GLU A 86 7.03 7.64 -11.46
C GLU A 86 7.94 6.40 -11.40
N ALA A 87 8.95 6.42 -10.51
CA ALA A 87 9.83 5.28 -10.32
C ALA A 87 9.10 4.07 -9.72
N VAL A 88 8.21 4.33 -8.76
CA VAL A 88 7.34 3.28 -8.18
C VAL A 88 6.40 2.71 -9.24
N ILE A 89 5.77 3.56 -10.06
CA ILE A 89 4.91 3.11 -11.17
C ILE A 89 5.68 2.24 -12.15
N ALA A 90 6.88 2.66 -12.59
CA ALA A 90 7.71 1.90 -13.51
C ALA A 90 8.14 0.54 -12.92
N PHE A 91 8.51 0.52 -11.63
CA PHE A 91 8.86 -0.71 -10.94
C PHE A 91 7.67 -1.68 -10.84
N LEU A 92 6.50 -1.18 -10.45
CA LEU A 92 5.28 -1.98 -10.36
C LEU A 92 4.87 -2.50 -11.74
N ARG A 93 4.98 -1.68 -12.80
CA ARG A 93 4.73 -2.11 -14.19
C ARG A 93 5.63 -3.29 -14.56
N GLY A 94 6.92 -3.21 -14.28
CA GLY A 94 7.87 -4.32 -14.52
C GLY A 94 7.55 -5.56 -13.67
N LEU A 95 7.20 -5.39 -12.40
CA LEU A 95 6.83 -6.48 -11.49
C LEU A 95 5.57 -7.22 -11.98
N PHE A 96 4.50 -6.49 -12.33
CA PHE A 96 3.27 -7.07 -12.85
C PHE A 96 3.42 -7.61 -14.29
N GLU A 97 4.34 -7.07 -15.08
CA GLU A 97 4.69 -7.64 -16.38
C GLU A 97 5.39 -8.99 -16.23
N ALA A 98 6.30 -9.13 -15.25
CA ALA A 98 7.02 -10.38 -15.02
C ALA A 98 6.15 -11.44 -14.32
N ASP A 99 5.64 -11.11 -13.13
CA ASP A 99 5.02 -12.08 -12.22
C ASP A 99 3.50 -11.88 -12.04
N GLY A 100 2.97 -10.78 -12.59
CA GLY A 100 1.53 -10.48 -12.54
C GLY A 100 0.72 -11.24 -13.60
N SER A 101 -0.57 -11.42 -13.32
CA SER A 101 -1.55 -12.03 -14.21
C SER A 101 -2.76 -11.12 -14.37
N ILE A 102 -3.36 -11.15 -15.56
CA ILE A 102 -4.67 -10.55 -15.84
C ILE A 102 -5.56 -11.59 -16.50
N SER A 103 -6.74 -11.79 -15.92
CA SER A 103 -7.75 -12.72 -16.41
C SER A 103 -9.14 -12.27 -15.98
N ARG A 104 -10.09 -12.22 -16.92
CA ARG A 104 -11.51 -11.88 -16.67
C ARG A 104 -11.68 -10.58 -15.84
N GLY A 105 -10.92 -9.54 -16.17
CA GLY A 105 -10.94 -8.24 -15.47
C GLY A 105 -10.34 -8.24 -14.06
N THR A 106 -9.65 -9.32 -13.66
CA THR A 106 -8.96 -9.42 -12.37
C THR A 106 -7.45 -9.43 -12.59
N VAL A 107 -6.74 -8.56 -11.87
CA VAL A 107 -5.28 -8.50 -11.83
C VAL A 107 -4.78 -9.12 -10.52
N THR A 108 -3.83 -10.04 -10.61
CA THR A 108 -3.21 -10.69 -9.45
C THR A 108 -1.69 -10.71 -9.57
N LEU A 109 -1.02 -10.82 -8.42
CA LEU A 109 0.40 -11.06 -8.28
C LEU A 109 0.60 -12.15 -7.23
N VAL A 110 1.39 -13.17 -7.53
CA VAL A 110 1.68 -14.27 -6.60
C VAL A 110 3.17 -14.33 -6.32
N SER A 111 3.55 -14.39 -5.05
CA SER A 111 4.94 -14.52 -4.64
C SER A 111 5.09 -15.46 -3.44
N THR A 112 6.30 -16.00 -3.27
CA THR A 112 6.69 -16.71 -2.03
C THR A 112 7.28 -15.74 -1.00
N SER A 113 7.53 -14.48 -1.36
CA SER A 113 7.91 -13.42 -0.43
C SER A 113 6.66 -12.71 0.09
N ARG A 114 6.45 -12.75 1.40
CA ARG A 114 5.41 -11.94 2.06
C ARG A 114 5.74 -10.45 1.97
N GLN A 115 7.02 -10.11 2.05
CA GLN A 115 7.50 -8.73 2.06
C GLN A 115 7.18 -7.99 0.76
N ILE A 116 7.46 -8.57 -0.41
CA ILE A 116 7.14 -7.92 -1.69
C ILE A 116 5.64 -7.72 -1.83
N ILE A 117 4.82 -8.70 -1.41
CA ILE A 117 3.36 -8.60 -1.49
C ILE A 117 2.82 -7.47 -0.60
N GLN A 118 3.31 -7.35 0.64
CA GLN A 118 2.94 -6.25 1.54
C GLN A 118 3.41 -4.89 1.02
N GLN A 119 4.66 -4.79 0.56
CA GLN A 119 5.18 -3.55 -0.01
C GLN A 119 4.44 -3.14 -1.29
N THR A 120 4.07 -4.10 -2.15
CA THR A 120 3.25 -3.84 -3.33
C THR A 120 1.85 -3.40 -2.96
N GLN A 121 1.22 -3.99 -1.93
CA GLN A 121 -0.09 -3.56 -1.44
C GLN A 121 -0.05 -2.09 -0.98
N ILE A 122 0.94 -1.73 -0.17
CA ILE A 122 1.12 -0.35 0.33
C ILE A 122 1.44 0.61 -0.82
N ALA A 123 2.30 0.21 -1.76
CA ALA A 123 2.65 1.04 -2.92
C ALA A 123 1.44 1.28 -3.82
N LEU A 124 0.60 0.26 -4.06
CA LEU A 124 -0.66 0.40 -4.79
C LEU A 124 -1.63 1.34 -4.06
N LEU A 125 -1.76 1.19 -2.74
CA LEU A 125 -2.63 2.06 -1.94
C LEU A 125 -2.18 3.52 -2.01
N GLY A 126 -0.87 3.80 -1.95
CA GLY A 126 -0.31 5.14 -2.15
C GLY A 126 -0.52 5.70 -3.57
N LEU A 127 -0.86 4.85 -4.54
CA LEU A 127 -1.28 5.25 -5.89
C LEU A 127 -2.82 5.38 -6.02
N GLY A 128 -3.58 5.13 -4.96
CA GLY A 128 -5.05 5.16 -4.96
C GLY A 128 -5.70 3.88 -5.51
N ILE A 129 -4.96 2.75 -5.47
CA ILE A 129 -5.40 1.44 -5.96
C ILE A 129 -5.49 0.46 -4.80
N VAL A 130 -6.68 -0.06 -4.53
CA VAL A 130 -6.89 -1.02 -3.43
C VAL A 130 -6.63 -2.45 -3.89
N ALA A 131 -5.89 -3.18 -3.07
CA ALA A 131 -5.63 -4.60 -3.25
C ALA A 131 -5.83 -5.37 -1.95
N THR A 132 -6.30 -6.61 -2.08
CA THR A 132 -6.39 -7.58 -0.98
C THR A 132 -5.22 -8.55 -1.07
N THR A 133 -4.84 -9.11 0.08
CA THR A 133 -3.83 -10.16 0.14
C THR A 133 -4.38 -11.39 0.84
N ARG A 134 -3.89 -12.57 0.47
CA ARG A 134 -4.18 -13.82 1.18
C ARG A 134 -3.03 -14.80 1.06
N THR A 135 -2.95 -15.70 2.03
CA THR A 135 -2.14 -16.92 1.89
C THR A 135 -2.93 -17.92 1.05
N MET A 136 -2.34 -18.37 -0.06
CA MET A 136 -2.96 -19.39 -0.90
C MET A 136 -2.88 -20.75 -0.21
N PRO A 137 -3.91 -21.60 -0.35
CA PRO A 137 -3.87 -22.96 0.17
C PRO A 137 -2.77 -23.78 -0.51
N ASP A 138 -2.33 -24.82 0.19
CA ASP A 138 -1.47 -25.84 -0.38
C ASP A 138 -2.23 -26.62 -1.46
N SER A 139 -1.52 -27.01 -2.53
CA SER A 139 -2.08 -27.79 -3.64
C SER A 139 -1.05 -28.82 -4.08
N GLU A 140 -1.48 -30.04 -4.39
CA GLU A 140 -0.57 -31.13 -4.80
C GLU A 140 0.24 -30.81 -6.07
N GLU A 141 -0.32 -30.01 -6.98
CA GLU A 141 0.32 -29.62 -8.24
C GLU A 141 1.34 -28.47 -8.12
N ARG A 142 1.71 -28.04 -6.91
CA ARG A 142 2.61 -26.89 -6.73
C ARG A 142 4.08 -27.29 -6.71
N PHE A 143 4.90 -26.39 -7.23
CA PHE A 143 6.35 -26.46 -7.08
C PHE A 143 6.78 -25.84 -5.73
N GLY A 144 7.45 -26.64 -4.89
CA GLY A 144 8.07 -26.18 -3.64
C GLY A 144 7.16 -26.20 -2.40
N THR A 145 7.78 -26.05 -1.22
CA THR A 145 7.13 -26.19 0.10
C THR A 145 6.81 -24.88 0.80
N ARG A 146 7.22 -23.73 0.25
CA ARG A 146 6.95 -22.42 0.88
C ARG A 146 5.51 -21.94 0.67
N PRO A 147 4.94 -21.22 1.66
CA PRO A 147 3.67 -20.51 1.47
C PRO A 147 3.72 -19.60 0.24
N ARG A 148 2.59 -19.49 -0.45
CA ARG A 148 2.40 -18.53 -1.54
C ARG A 148 1.42 -17.47 -1.08
N TYR A 149 1.77 -16.23 -1.32
CA TYR A 149 0.98 -15.06 -1.00
C TYR A 149 0.45 -14.49 -2.31
N GLU A 150 -0.87 -14.36 -2.40
CA GLU A 150 -1.54 -13.73 -3.53
C GLU A 150 -1.94 -12.32 -3.12
N LEU A 151 -1.59 -11.36 -3.97
CA LEU A 151 -2.19 -10.04 -4.01
C LEU A 151 -3.18 -10.00 -5.16
N ARG A 152 -4.37 -9.46 -4.90
CA ARG A 152 -5.44 -9.29 -5.89
C ARG A 152 -5.95 -7.87 -5.85
N ILE A 153 -5.97 -7.19 -7.00
CA ILE A 153 -6.64 -5.89 -7.12
C ILE A 153 -8.13 -6.08 -6.81
N LEU A 154 -8.66 -5.26 -5.91
CA LEU A 154 -9.90 -5.52 -5.17
C LEU A 154 -11.09 -5.86 -6.07
N ASN A 155 -11.34 -5.02 -7.07
CA ASN A 155 -12.48 -5.12 -7.96
C ASN A 155 -12.14 -4.51 -9.34
N ARG A 156 -13.09 -4.53 -10.28
CA ARG A 156 -12.86 -4.03 -11.65
C ARG A 156 -12.60 -2.53 -11.74
N ARG A 157 -13.16 -1.74 -10.82
CA ARG A 157 -12.92 -0.29 -10.75
C ARG A 157 -11.46 -0.01 -10.39
N GLU A 158 -10.96 -0.72 -9.40
CA GLU A 158 -9.54 -0.67 -9.02
C GLU A 158 -8.64 -1.25 -10.12
N THR A 159 -9.09 -2.29 -10.84
CA THR A 159 -8.39 -2.79 -12.03
C THR A 159 -8.30 -1.71 -13.13
N ALA A 160 -9.36 -0.94 -13.37
CA ALA A 160 -9.33 0.14 -14.36
C ALA A 160 -8.28 1.21 -13.99
N LYS A 161 -8.26 1.65 -12.72
CA LYS A 161 -7.22 2.54 -12.20
C LYS A 161 -5.82 1.96 -12.36
N PHE A 162 -5.65 0.66 -12.06
CA PHE A 162 -4.38 -0.04 -12.26
C PHE A 162 -3.93 0.02 -13.72
N VAL A 163 -4.83 -0.26 -14.66
CA VAL A 163 -4.51 -0.26 -16.10
C VAL A 163 -4.16 1.15 -16.59
N GLU A 164 -4.85 2.17 -16.08
CA GLU A 164 -4.60 3.58 -16.41
C GLU A 164 -3.25 4.08 -15.85
N ILE A 165 -2.98 3.85 -14.57
CA ILE A 165 -1.80 4.41 -13.88
C ILE A 165 -0.55 3.57 -14.14
N ILE A 166 -0.67 2.24 -14.03
CA ILE A 166 0.47 1.31 -14.09
C ILE A 166 0.49 0.63 -15.45
N GLY A 167 -0.59 -0.05 -15.84
CA GLY A 167 -0.69 -0.74 -17.12
C GLY A 167 0.31 -1.91 -17.28
N PHE A 168 0.38 -2.43 -18.50
CA PHE A 168 1.28 -3.53 -18.90
C PHE A 168 2.14 -3.11 -20.09
N ILE A 169 3.24 -3.81 -20.30
CA ILE A 169 4.16 -3.57 -21.41
C ILE A 169 3.73 -4.42 -22.61
N SER A 170 3.58 -5.74 -22.42
CA SER A 170 3.30 -6.65 -23.53
C SER A 170 1.93 -6.41 -24.17
N GLU A 171 1.87 -6.45 -25.50
CA GLU A 171 0.63 -6.39 -26.28
C GLU A 171 -0.39 -7.42 -25.80
N ARG A 172 0.07 -8.63 -25.47
CA ARG A 172 -0.81 -9.70 -24.98
C ARG A 172 -1.50 -9.34 -23.67
N LYS A 173 -0.79 -8.76 -22.69
CA LYS A 173 -1.40 -8.34 -21.43
C LYS A 173 -2.22 -7.06 -21.60
N ARG A 174 -1.76 -6.11 -22.43
CA ARG A 174 -2.53 -4.91 -22.79
C ARG A 174 -3.86 -5.25 -23.46
N ALA A 175 -3.89 -6.21 -24.39
CA ALA A 175 -5.12 -6.66 -25.04
C ALA A 175 -6.11 -7.26 -24.03
N LYS A 176 -5.62 -8.05 -23.05
CA LYS A 176 -6.46 -8.56 -21.96
C LYS A 176 -6.95 -7.46 -21.01
N ALA A 177 -6.19 -6.37 -20.87
CA ALA A 177 -6.56 -5.23 -20.05
C ALA A 177 -7.62 -4.33 -20.70
N GLN A 178 -7.83 -4.43 -22.01
CA GLN A 178 -8.89 -3.70 -22.72
C GLN A 178 -10.27 -4.32 -22.48
N ASP A 179 -10.34 -5.64 -22.26
CA ASP A 179 -11.58 -6.35 -21.95
C ASP A 179 -11.70 -6.65 -20.45
N LEU A 180 -12.03 -5.62 -19.67
CA LEU A 180 -12.31 -5.78 -18.24
C LEU A 180 -13.70 -6.38 -17.96
N GLY A 181 -14.54 -6.51 -19.00
CA GLY A 181 -15.95 -6.88 -18.88
C GLY A 181 -16.81 -5.81 -18.21
N SER A 182 -18.04 -6.17 -17.84
CA SER A 182 -18.97 -5.25 -17.17
C SER A 182 -18.50 -4.91 -15.75
N MET A 183 -18.57 -3.62 -15.41
CA MET A 183 -18.32 -3.14 -14.05
C MET A 183 -19.50 -3.52 -13.15
N SER A 184 -19.48 -4.74 -12.62
CA SER A 184 -20.23 -5.06 -11.41
C SER A 184 -19.27 -5.02 -10.22
N ASP A 185 -19.40 -3.98 -9.40
CA ASP A 185 -18.82 -3.91 -8.06
C ASP A 185 -19.95 -3.64 -7.06
N ARG A 186 -19.76 -4.08 -5.81
CA ARG A 186 -20.70 -3.75 -4.71
C ARG A 186 -20.45 -2.33 -4.16
N GLY A 187 -19.60 -1.55 -4.83
CA GLY A 187 -18.98 -0.34 -4.32
C GLY A 187 -18.19 -0.54 -3.02
N ASP A 188 -17.56 0.55 -2.59
CA ASP A 188 -16.96 0.64 -1.25
C ASP A 188 -18.08 1.01 -0.27
N SER A 189 -18.71 -0.03 0.29
CA SER A 189 -19.84 0.11 1.21
C SER A 189 -19.34 0.61 2.57
N ILE A 190 -20.07 1.55 3.18
CA ILE A 190 -19.70 2.15 4.46
C ILE A 190 -20.52 1.48 5.55
N ALA A 191 -19.86 0.69 6.40
CA ALA A 191 -20.50 -0.09 7.45
C ALA A 191 -20.35 0.57 8.84
N VAL A 192 -20.63 1.87 8.94
CA VAL A 192 -20.56 2.64 10.20
C VAL A 192 -21.95 3.18 10.53
N PRO A 193 -22.77 2.46 11.32
CA PRO A 193 -24.18 2.80 11.55
C PRO A 193 -24.40 4.25 12.00
N GLU A 194 -23.54 4.77 12.88
CA GLU A 194 -23.65 6.13 13.41
C GLU A 194 -23.55 7.17 12.29
N LEU A 195 -22.58 7.02 11.38
CA LEU A 195 -22.41 7.93 10.24
C LEU A 195 -23.56 7.81 9.23
N LEU A 196 -24.07 6.59 9.04
CA LEU A 196 -25.20 6.36 8.14
C LEU A 196 -26.50 7.01 8.67
N HIS A 197 -26.75 6.91 9.98
CA HIS A 197 -27.91 7.51 10.62
C HIS A 197 -27.83 9.04 10.65
N GLU A 198 -26.64 9.60 10.92
CA GLU A 198 -26.37 11.04 10.82
C GLU A 198 -26.65 11.56 9.41
N PHE A 199 -26.11 10.90 8.39
CA PHE A 199 -26.34 11.28 6.99
C PHE A 199 -27.82 11.26 6.60
N TYR A 200 -28.58 10.27 7.08
CA TYR A 200 -30.01 10.22 6.87
C TYR A 200 -30.76 11.33 7.63
N ALA A 201 -30.35 11.67 8.86
CA ALA A 201 -30.96 12.73 9.63
C ALA A 201 -30.79 14.10 8.94
N GLU A 202 -29.61 14.38 8.41
CA GLU A 202 -29.31 15.62 7.66
C GLU A 202 -30.00 15.69 6.28
N SER A 203 -30.55 14.57 5.79
CA SER A 203 -31.42 14.57 4.60
C SER A 203 -32.81 15.18 4.83
N GLN A 204 -33.09 15.69 6.03
CA GLN A 204 -34.35 16.39 6.32
C GLN A 204 -34.55 17.61 5.41
N GLY A 205 -35.79 17.79 4.94
CA GLY A 205 -36.14 18.82 3.97
C GLY A 205 -35.96 18.41 2.50
N LEU A 206 -35.21 17.33 2.21
CA LEU A 206 -35.17 16.75 0.87
C LEU A 206 -36.49 16.04 0.51
N LYS A 207 -36.73 15.88 -0.80
CA LYS A 207 -37.92 15.20 -1.31
C LYS A 207 -38.00 13.77 -0.78
N ASN A 208 -39.23 13.29 -0.58
CA ASN A 208 -39.47 11.99 0.04
C ASN A 208 -38.86 10.83 -0.75
N ASP A 209 -38.87 10.87 -2.08
CA ASP A 209 -38.24 9.87 -2.94
C ASP A 209 -36.72 9.75 -2.71
N VAL A 210 -36.02 10.88 -2.57
CA VAL A 210 -34.59 10.92 -2.23
C VAL A 210 -34.35 10.30 -0.86
N ARG A 211 -35.12 10.72 0.14
CA ARG A 211 -35.00 10.20 1.52
C ARG A 211 -35.28 8.69 1.58
N GLN A 212 -36.23 8.18 0.81
CA GLN A 212 -36.51 6.75 0.71
C GLN A 212 -35.35 5.97 0.09
N ARG A 213 -34.65 6.53 -0.91
CA ARG A 213 -33.43 5.93 -1.48
C ARG A 213 -32.33 5.82 -0.43
N ILE A 214 -32.08 6.90 0.34
CA ILE A 214 -31.04 6.92 1.38
C ILE A 214 -31.35 5.87 2.46
N ILE A 215 -32.55 5.91 3.07
CA ILE A 215 -32.88 5.00 4.18
C ILE A 215 -32.92 3.53 3.75
N GLY A 216 -33.32 3.25 2.50
CA GLY A 216 -33.28 1.90 1.95
C GLY A 216 -31.86 1.33 1.90
N LEU A 217 -30.88 2.14 1.50
CA LEU A 217 -29.47 1.72 1.47
C LEU A 217 -28.85 1.64 2.88
N VAL A 218 -29.18 2.59 3.76
CA VAL A 218 -28.75 2.58 5.17
C VAL A 218 -29.22 1.30 5.86
N SER A 219 -30.49 0.95 5.71
CA SER A 219 -31.09 -0.23 6.36
C SER A 219 -30.46 -1.54 5.87
N ASN A 220 -29.95 -1.56 4.64
CA ASN A 220 -29.30 -2.72 4.04
C ASN A 220 -27.77 -2.74 4.26
N GLY A 221 -27.19 -1.72 4.91
CA GLY A 221 -25.74 -1.56 5.05
C GLY A 221 -25.00 -1.44 3.71
N ALA A 222 -25.69 -0.96 2.67
CA ALA A 222 -25.23 -0.94 1.28
C ALA A 222 -24.96 0.48 0.76
N LEU A 223 -24.85 1.46 1.67
CA LEU A 223 -24.59 2.83 1.31
C LEU A 223 -23.10 2.98 0.95
N THR A 224 -22.83 3.22 -0.33
CA THR A 224 -21.46 3.26 -0.87
C THR A 224 -20.89 4.67 -0.83
N GLN A 225 -19.55 4.78 -0.78
CA GLN A 225 -18.86 6.06 -0.94
C GLN A 225 -19.30 6.80 -2.21
N GLN A 226 -19.44 6.08 -3.33
CA GLN A 226 -19.88 6.65 -4.60
C GLN A 226 -21.28 7.27 -4.49
N PHE A 227 -22.22 6.57 -3.84
CA PHE A 227 -23.57 7.08 -3.62
C PHE A 227 -23.56 8.36 -2.77
N VAL A 228 -22.73 8.43 -1.73
CA VAL A 228 -22.56 9.66 -0.93
C VAL A 228 -22.06 10.81 -1.80
N LYS A 229 -21.00 10.58 -2.60
CA LYS A 229 -20.46 11.61 -3.51
C LYS A 229 -21.54 12.12 -4.48
N GLU A 230 -22.34 11.23 -5.06
CA GLU A 230 -23.46 11.57 -5.94
C GLU A 230 -24.53 12.40 -5.22
N MET A 231 -24.95 11.98 -4.02
CA MET A 231 -25.95 12.72 -3.24
C MET A 231 -25.46 14.10 -2.79
N VAL A 232 -24.19 14.25 -2.43
CA VAL A 232 -23.62 15.57 -2.08
C VAL A 232 -23.57 16.49 -3.29
N ASN A 233 -23.23 15.95 -4.48
CA ASN A 233 -23.23 16.73 -5.72
C ASN A 233 -24.64 17.18 -6.12
N GLU A 234 -25.65 16.32 -5.97
CA GLU A 234 -27.06 16.64 -6.26
C GLU A 234 -27.70 17.54 -5.18
N HIS A 235 -27.26 17.38 -3.93
CA HIS A 235 -27.81 18.03 -2.75
C HIS A 235 -26.69 18.58 -1.86
N PRO A 236 -26.18 19.79 -2.16
CA PRO A 236 -25.06 20.39 -1.43
C PRO A 236 -25.29 20.57 0.08
N THR A 237 -26.54 20.55 0.55
CA THR A 237 -26.87 20.58 1.99
C THR A 237 -26.32 19.38 2.76
N LEU A 238 -26.00 18.27 2.07
CA LEU A 238 -25.41 17.08 2.69
C LEU A 238 -23.88 17.18 2.84
N ALA A 239 -23.25 18.22 2.29
CA ALA A 239 -21.79 18.36 2.26
C ALA A 239 -21.17 18.50 3.67
N ASP A 240 -21.90 19.10 4.61
CA ASP A 240 -21.45 19.34 5.99
C ASP A 240 -21.61 18.12 6.92
N THR A 241 -22.10 16.99 6.39
CA THR A 241 -22.15 15.74 7.16
C THR A 241 -20.75 15.16 7.34
N ARG A 242 -20.46 14.55 8.50
CA ARG A 242 -19.16 13.88 8.72
C ARG A 242 -18.89 12.78 7.69
N LEU A 243 -19.95 12.10 7.24
CA LEU A 243 -19.85 11.08 6.21
C LEU A 243 -19.39 11.67 4.86
N ALA A 244 -19.94 12.82 4.46
CA ALA A 244 -19.52 13.51 3.24
C ALA A 244 -18.07 14.01 3.34
N GLU A 245 -17.68 14.58 4.49
CA GLU A 245 -16.29 14.97 4.74
C GLU A 245 -15.33 13.79 4.58
N ILE A 246 -15.61 12.66 5.23
CA ILE A 246 -14.74 11.46 5.14
C ILE A 246 -14.64 10.96 3.69
N VAL A 247 -15.78 10.81 3.01
CA VAL A 247 -15.82 10.25 1.67
C VAL A 247 -15.12 11.15 0.63
N THR A 248 -15.06 12.46 0.87
CA THR A 248 -14.37 13.42 -0.01
C THR A 248 -12.84 13.44 0.19
N MET A 249 -12.32 12.87 1.28
CA MET A 249 -10.88 12.78 1.56
C MET A 249 -10.17 11.62 0.83
N ASP A 250 -10.85 10.92 -0.09
CA ASP A 250 -10.34 9.73 -0.80
C ASP A 250 -9.70 8.68 0.13
N VAL A 251 -10.38 8.44 1.27
CA VAL A 251 -10.00 7.39 2.23
C VAL A 251 -10.79 6.12 1.99
N TYR A 252 -10.18 5.00 2.35
CA TYR A 252 -10.85 3.70 2.38
C TYR A 252 -11.26 3.36 3.80
N VAL A 253 -12.51 2.95 3.98
CA VAL A 253 -13.05 2.54 5.27
C VAL A 253 -13.18 1.03 5.25
N ASP A 254 -12.66 0.38 6.29
CA ASP A 254 -12.75 -1.06 6.47
C ASP A 254 -13.10 -1.40 7.91
N ALA A 255 -13.67 -2.58 8.14
CA ALA A 255 -14.03 -3.06 9.47
C ALA A 255 -12.85 -3.77 10.13
N ILE A 256 -12.69 -3.55 11.44
CA ILE A 256 -11.71 -4.31 12.23
C ILE A 256 -12.22 -5.75 12.35
N GLU A 257 -11.44 -6.71 11.85
CA GLU A 257 -11.78 -8.13 11.93
C GLU A 257 -11.35 -8.75 13.28
N HIS A 258 -10.15 -8.42 13.75
CA HIS A 258 -9.53 -8.97 14.96
C HIS A 258 -8.79 -7.87 15.73
N ILE A 259 -8.80 -7.95 17.06
CA ILE A 259 -7.99 -7.14 17.97
C ILE A 259 -7.28 -8.11 18.90
N GLU A 260 -5.95 -8.06 18.93
CA GLU A 260 -5.09 -8.95 19.71
C GLU A 260 -4.09 -8.11 20.51
N ASP A 261 -3.80 -8.52 21.74
CA ASP A 261 -2.79 -7.90 22.60
C ASP A 261 -1.41 -8.50 22.32
N ASP A 262 -0.37 -7.65 22.20
CA ASP A 262 1.02 -8.06 22.00
C ASP A 262 2.01 -7.03 22.59
N VAL A 263 3.30 -7.39 22.69
CA VAL A 263 4.38 -6.53 23.20
C VAL A 263 5.46 -6.32 22.13
N CYS A 264 5.65 -5.07 21.70
CA CYS A 264 6.71 -4.70 20.76
C CYS A 264 7.32 -3.32 21.07
N HIS A 265 8.47 -3.03 20.45
CA HIS A 265 9.00 -1.66 20.44
C HIS A 265 8.10 -0.78 19.58
N THR A 266 7.57 0.28 20.19
CA THR A 266 6.71 1.25 19.51
C THR A 266 7.49 2.52 19.18
N TYR A 267 7.10 3.14 18.07
CA TYR A 267 7.66 4.40 17.60
C TYR A 267 6.50 5.33 17.25
N ASP A 268 6.69 6.62 17.50
CA ASP A 268 5.73 7.67 17.16
C ASP A 268 6.46 8.82 16.46
N ILE A 269 5.75 9.59 15.64
CA ILE A 269 6.27 10.78 14.98
C ILE A 269 5.39 11.98 15.30
N SER A 270 6.02 13.13 15.59
CA SER A 270 5.28 14.36 15.83
C SER A 270 5.07 15.12 14.51
N VAL A 271 3.90 14.95 13.90
CA VAL A 271 3.44 15.81 12.80
C VAL A 271 2.95 17.17 13.35
N PRO A 272 3.52 18.32 12.93
CA PRO A 272 3.22 19.63 13.52
C PRO A 272 1.78 20.13 13.35
N ASP A 273 1.16 19.89 12.20
CA ASP A 273 -0.10 20.59 11.86
C ASP A 273 -1.33 19.75 12.23
N ASN A 274 -1.66 18.76 11.40
CA ASN A 274 -2.87 17.95 11.53
C ASN A 274 -2.75 16.80 12.55
N LYS A 275 -1.57 16.62 13.16
CA LYS A 275 -1.26 15.56 14.14
C LYS A 275 -1.59 14.15 13.65
N THR A 276 -1.55 13.92 12.34
CA THR A 276 -1.85 12.61 11.74
C THR A 276 -0.82 12.23 10.70
N TYR A 277 -0.56 10.94 10.59
CA TYR A 277 0.37 10.36 9.62
C TYR A 277 -0.13 9.03 9.09
N ILE A 278 0.47 8.55 7.99
CA ILE A 278 0.14 7.25 7.41
C ILE A 278 1.18 6.23 7.87
N ALA A 279 0.71 5.14 8.49
CA ALA A 279 1.53 4.00 8.87
C ALA A 279 0.89 2.71 8.35
N ASN A 280 1.65 1.93 7.56
CA ASN A 280 1.17 0.69 6.94
C ASN A 280 -0.15 0.82 6.16
N GLY A 281 -0.42 2.00 5.59
CA GLY A 281 -1.66 2.28 4.86
C GLY A 281 -2.83 2.77 5.72
N PHE A 282 -2.66 2.89 7.04
CA PHE A 282 -3.66 3.42 7.96
C PHE A 282 -3.34 4.85 8.36
N VAL A 283 -4.38 5.66 8.55
CA VAL A 283 -4.25 6.97 9.19
C VAL A 283 -4.09 6.75 10.69
N SER A 284 -2.95 7.15 11.22
CA SER A 284 -2.65 7.17 12.65
C SER A 284 -2.66 8.61 13.16
N HIS A 285 -3.15 8.81 14.38
CA HIS A 285 -3.09 10.09 15.06
C HIS A 285 -1.96 10.07 16.07
N ASN A 286 -1.14 11.14 16.11
CA ASN A 286 -0.07 11.29 17.10
C ASN A 286 -0.68 11.11 18.48
N THR A 287 -0.09 10.26 19.32
CA THR A 287 -0.56 10.16 20.69
C THR A 287 0.20 11.22 21.50
N THR A 288 -0.38 12.42 21.63
CA THR A 288 0.09 13.38 22.63
C THR A 288 -0.43 12.96 24.01
N GLY A 289 0.09 11.83 24.52
CA GLY A 289 -0.28 11.23 25.78
C GLY A 289 0.20 12.08 26.94
N THR A 290 -0.73 12.75 27.62
CA THR A 290 -0.42 13.64 28.74
C THR A 290 -0.77 13.06 30.12
N MET A 291 -1.27 11.82 30.25
CA MET A 291 -1.81 11.39 31.56
C MET A 291 -1.47 10.00 32.09
N MET A 292 -0.84 9.07 31.35
CA MET A 292 -0.72 7.69 31.85
C MET A 292 0.42 6.92 31.18
N ASN A 293 1.68 7.05 31.62
CA ASN A 293 2.83 6.15 31.33
C ASN A 293 2.88 5.47 29.94
N THR A 294 2.37 6.13 28.92
CA THR A 294 2.36 5.73 27.51
C THR A 294 2.46 7.02 26.71
N SER A 295 3.48 7.03 25.85
CA SER A 295 3.97 8.12 24.99
C SER A 295 3.56 9.53 25.41
N THR A 296 4.24 10.08 26.43
CA THR A 296 4.76 11.44 26.23
C THR A 296 5.64 11.33 25.00
N GLY A 297 5.37 12.15 23.97
CA GLY A 297 6.15 12.14 22.74
C GLY A 297 7.64 12.07 23.04
N ILE A 298 8.44 11.58 22.09
CA ILE A 298 9.90 11.48 22.16
C ILE A 298 10.52 12.90 22.15
N GLU A 299 10.06 13.77 23.03
CA GLU A 299 10.66 15.05 23.36
C GLU A 299 11.90 14.71 24.18
N PRO A 300 13.11 15.07 23.72
CA PRO A 300 14.27 14.97 24.58
C PRO A 300 14.00 15.79 25.85
N PHE A 301 14.39 15.28 27.02
CA PHE A 301 14.30 16.04 28.26
C PHE A 301 15.14 17.32 28.12
N PHE A 302 14.48 18.45 27.83
CA PHE A 302 15.13 19.76 27.81
C PHE A 302 15.39 20.31 29.22
N SER A 303 14.74 19.72 30.23
CA SER A 303 14.92 20.00 31.65
C SER A 303 14.57 18.76 32.49
N TRP A 304 15.28 18.57 33.60
CA TRP A 304 15.07 17.47 34.55
C TRP A 304 13.90 17.73 35.51
N VAL A 305 13.50 19.00 35.63
CA VAL A 305 12.35 19.48 36.42
C VAL A 305 11.57 20.46 35.56
N TYR A 306 10.26 20.30 35.47
CA TYR A 306 9.39 21.17 34.68
C TYR A 306 8.04 21.40 35.36
N TYR A 307 7.43 22.56 35.10
CA TYR A 307 6.13 22.92 35.66
C TYR A 307 5.02 22.67 34.65
N ARG A 308 3.96 22.02 35.10
CA ARG A 308 2.81 21.67 34.29
C ARG A 308 1.53 22.30 34.83
N LYS A 309 0.79 23.00 33.97
CA LYS A 309 -0.50 23.58 34.32
C LYS A 309 -1.64 22.62 33.97
N SER A 310 -2.37 22.15 34.97
CA SER A 310 -3.57 21.31 34.84
C SER A 310 -4.83 22.09 35.27
N ARG A 311 -6.01 21.48 35.14
CA ARG A 311 -7.27 22.02 35.69
C ARG A 311 -7.25 22.15 37.23
N LEU A 312 -6.33 21.44 37.90
CA LEU A 312 -6.14 21.45 39.36
C LEU A 312 -5.05 22.43 39.81
N GLY A 313 -4.36 23.09 38.88
CA GLY A 313 -3.31 24.07 39.19
C GLY A 313 -1.98 23.79 38.50
N LEU A 314 -0.93 24.48 38.93
CA LEU A 314 0.43 24.26 38.47
C LEU A 314 1.08 23.18 39.35
N HIS A 315 1.62 22.12 38.73
CA HIS A 315 2.30 21.03 39.40
C HIS A 315 3.73 20.93 38.89
N GLU A 316 4.69 20.74 39.79
CA GLU A 316 6.05 20.39 39.41
C GLU A 316 6.10 18.89 39.07
N GLU A 317 6.60 18.55 37.90
CA GLU A 317 6.89 17.19 37.49
C GLU A 317 8.41 17.03 37.30
N ARG A 318 8.92 15.83 37.57
CA ARG A 318 10.34 15.50 37.52
C ARG A 318 10.53 14.29 36.62
N ALA A 319 11.57 14.31 35.80
CA ALA A 319 11.96 13.14 35.01
C ALA A 319 12.28 11.96 35.96
N PRO A 320 11.95 10.70 35.61
CA PRO A 320 12.17 9.55 36.50
C PRO A 320 13.60 9.44 37.03
N ILE A 321 14.60 9.66 36.16
CA ILE A 321 16.02 9.66 36.54
C ILE A 321 16.38 10.73 37.58
N ALA A 322 15.74 11.90 37.52
CA ALA A 322 15.95 12.97 38.49
C ALA A 322 15.26 12.64 39.82
N GLN A 323 14.06 12.05 39.77
CA GLN A 323 13.36 11.59 40.97
C GLN A 323 14.15 10.49 41.68
N GLU A 324 14.61 9.48 40.94
CA GLU A 324 15.46 8.40 41.47
C GLU A 324 16.74 8.95 42.12
N TRP A 325 17.36 9.97 41.50
CA TRP A 325 18.54 10.62 42.07
C TRP A 325 18.24 11.32 43.40
N PHE A 326 17.16 12.11 43.47
CA PHE A 326 16.77 12.79 44.71
C PHE A 326 16.35 11.81 45.81
N ASP A 327 15.65 10.73 45.45
CA ASP A 327 15.26 9.68 46.39
C ASP A 327 16.50 8.97 46.96
N ALA A 328 17.55 8.81 46.14
CA ALA A 328 18.83 8.25 46.57
C ALA A 328 19.72 9.23 47.36
N HIS A 329 19.50 10.55 47.24
CA HIS A 329 20.31 11.59 47.87
C HIS A 329 19.44 12.61 48.66
N PRO A 330 18.73 12.17 49.72
CA PRO A 330 17.87 13.06 50.49
C PRO A 330 18.69 14.11 51.25
N GLY A 331 18.66 15.36 50.75
CA GLY A 331 19.32 16.52 51.37
C GLY A 331 20.31 17.27 50.49
N GLU A 332 20.55 16.79 49.27
CA GLU A 332 21.36 17.46 48.24
C GLU A 332 20.52 18.24 47.21
#